data_AF-A0A956GRX4-F1
#
_entry.id   AF-A0A956GRX4-F1
#
_cell.length_a   1.000
_cell.length_b   1.000
_cell.length_c   1.000
_cell.angle_alpha   90.00
_cell.angle_beta   90.00
_cell.angle_gamma   90.00
#
_symmetry.space_group_name_H-M   'P 1'
#
loop_
_entity.id
_entity.type
_entity.pdbx_description
1 polymer ?
#
loop_
_entity_poly.entity_id
_entity_poly.type
_entity_poly.pdbx_seq_one_letter_code
_entity_poly.pdbx_strand_id
1 'polypeptide(L)'
;MDGRADRDVGRRRRGADPRTHRGSGAGVVIGLPVNDHTCLGQITEVIADLVRQRDPVLEELASRYPSKRALVGWIRSLPQRDDDGEPGDGPKVDVCRPPQRLRIPAPDPNCVERAALYVAVAELLEPRTTRQLATIDTPAGRHTLPVERGEPVVLDPSVSRNAARGALYRNAPAPVRMTPAEAVDWLCQLAEEPAAAHRGGLERVAAARAALRGCLDGAPIPDRLREDVAFVLASAEREARAFGPNGVVVAMTTIEALGELDADLPRNGRRRGVHIGGYRVRPNWGALGALERVGARMGARAGGAAVRAYLAARGVPLVIVDELEQELRREGMTLGALARPAPMPGTLAAVAADAVRRAA
;
A
#
# COMPACT_ATOMS: atom_id res chain seq x y z
N MET A 1 -25.08 -14.47 -63.04
CA MET A 1 -25.77 -15.74 -62.72
C MET A 1 -24.68 -16.77 -62.51
N ASP A 2 -24.00 -16.68 -61.38
CA ASP A 2 -24.32 -17.37 -60.12
C ASP A 2 -23.85 -18.82 -60.14
N GLY A 3 -22.78 -19.06 -59.39
CA GLY A 3 -22.18 -20.38 -59.20
C GLY A 3 -21.09 -20.29 -58.13
N ARG A 4 -21.51 -20.09 -56.88
CA ARG A 4 -20.66 -19.99 -55.70
C ARG A 4 -19.81 -21.25 -55.54
N ALA A 5 -18.50 -21.06 -55.41
CA ALA A 5 -17.55 -22.07 -55.00
C ALA A 5 -17.58 -22.20 -53.46
N ASP A 6 -18.02 -23.35 -52.97
CA ASP A 6 -18.00 -23.70 -51.56
C ASP A 6 -16.65 -24.38 -51.25
N ARG A 7 -15.80 -23.70 -50.48
CA ARG A 7 -14.55 -24.22 -49.94
C ARG A 7 -14.65 -24.14 -48.42
N ASP A 8 -15.07 -25.23 -47.79
CA ASP A 8 -14.95 -25.39 -46.34
C ASP A 8 -13.86 -26.43 -46.03
N VAL A 9 -12.69 -25.90 -45.67
CA VAL A 9 -11.50 -26.64 -45.23
C VAL A 9 -11.27 -26.24 -43.78
N GLY A 10 -11.50 -27.14 -42.82
CA GLY A 10 -11.12 -26.80 -41.44
C GLY A 10 -11.61 -27.65 -40.28
N ARG A 11 -11.78 -28.97 -40.45
CA ARG A 11 -12.03 -29.88 -39.32
C ARG A 11 -10.76 -29.97 -38.43
N ARG A 12 -10.69 -29.24 -37.32
CA ARG A 12 -9.66 -29.43 -36.28
C ARG A 12 -10.24 -29.53 -34.86
N ARG A 13 -10.18 -30.78 -34.38
CA ARG A 13 -9.85 -31.26 -33.02
C ARG A 13 -10.64 -30.71 -31.82
N ARG A 14 -11.55 -31.57 -31.36
CA ARG A 14 -11.91 -31.75 -29.95
C ARG A 14 -10.69 -32.24 -29.14
N GLY A 15 -10.60 -31.79 -27.89
CA GLY A 15 -10.11 -32.60 -26.78
C GLY A 15 -8.71 -32.28 -26.26
N ALA A 16 -8.64 -31.42 -25.24
CA ALA A 16 -7.74 -31.61 -24.10
C ALA A 16 -8.41 -31.01 -22.86
N ASP A 17 -8.98 -31.89 -22.05
CA ASP A 17 -9.63 -31.65 -20.76
C ASP A 17 -8.56 -31.34 -19.70
N PRO A 18 -8.61 -30.19 -18.99
CA PRO A 18 -7.62 -29.84 -17.99
C PRO A 18 -7.98 -30.48 -16.64
N ARG A 19 -8.09 -31.80 -16.56
CA ARG A 19 -8.23 -32.52 -15.29
C ARG A 19 -7.60 -33.90 -15.36
N THR A 20 -6.41 -34.05 -14.78
CA THR A 20 -6.02 -35.22 -13.97
C THR A 20 -4.57 -35.10 -13.49
N HIS A 21 -4.34 -34.31 -12.44
CA HIS A 21 -3.34 -34.65 -11.43
C HIS A 21 -4.03 -34.71 -10.07
N ARG A 22 -4.81 -35.78 -9.86
CA ARG A 22 -5.13 -36.26 -8.51
C ARG A 22 -3.96 -37.12 -8.04
N GLY A 23 -2.90 -36.47 -7.61
CA GLY A 23 -1.93 -37.05 -6.68
C GLY A 23 -2.33 -36.59 -5.28
N SER A 24 -2.76 -37.51 -4.43
CA SER A 24 -3.07 -37.28 -3.01
C SER A 24 -1.80 -37.12 -2.18
N GLY A 25 -1.02 -36.07 -2.48
CA GLY A 25 -0.02 -35.50 -1.58
C GLY A 25 -0.49 -34.09 -1.24
N ALA A 26 -0.30 -33.64 0.00
CA ALA A 26 -0.45 -32.23 0.31
C ALA A 26 0.54 -31.45 -0.58
N GLY A 27 0.04 -30.89 -1.68
CA GLY A 27 0.88 -30.22 -2.68
C GLY A 27 1.53 -29.00 -2.04
N VAL A 28 2.85 -28.88 -2.20
CA VAL A 28 3.62 -27.69 -1.83
C VAL A 28 2.96 -26.46 -2.48
N VAL A 29 2.55 -25.48 -1.68
CA VAL A 29 1.85 -24.26 -2.11
C VAL A 29 2.81 -23.07 -2.13
N ILE A 30 3.97 -23.26 -2.75
CA ILE A 30 4.88 -22.16 -3.08
C ILE A 30 4.45 -21.61 -4.44
N GLY A 31 3.94 -20.37 -4.44
CA GLY A 31 3.47 -19.69 -5.62
C GLY A 31 4.62 -19.17 -6.49
N LEU A 32 4.29 -18.85 -7.75
CA LEU A 32 5.22 -18.15 -8.62
C LEU A 32 5.65 -16.81 -8.00
N PRO A 33 6.88 -16.35 -8.24
CA PRO A 33 7.32 -15.04 -7.76
C PRO A 33 6.37 -13.91 -8.20
N VAL A 34 6.28 -12.85 -7.40
CA VAL A 34 5.47 -11.66 -7.72
C VAL A 34 6.05 -10.91 -8.94
N ASN A 35 7.38 -10.85 -9.02
CA ASN A 35 8.14 -10.26 -10.12
C ASN A 35 9.47 -11.04 -10.29
N ASP A 36 10.39 -10.54 -11.13
CA ASP A 36 11.70 -11.17 -11.37
C ASP A 36 11.60 -12.69 -11.67
N HIS A 37 10.58 -13.07 -12.44
CA HIS A 37 10.15 -14.46 -12.59
C HIS A 37 11.26 -15.41 -13.04
N THR A 38 12.23 -14.94 -13.83
CA THR A 38 13.37 -15.77 -14.25
C THR A 38 14.29 -16.12 -13.09
N CYS A 39 14.72 -15.12 -12.31
CA CYS A 39 15.65 -15.31 -11.19
C CYS A 39 14.95 -15.98 -10.00
N LEU A 40 13.86 -15.37 -9.53
CA LEU A 40 13.14 -15.88 -8.37
C LEU A 40 12.41 -17.20 -8.67
N GLY A 41 12.11 -17.48 -9.94
CA GLY A 41 11.50 -18.75 -10.35
C GLY A 41 12.42 -19.93 -10.12
N GLN A 42 13.69 -19.83 -10.52
CA GLN A 42 14.68 -20.87 -10.25
C GLN A 42 14.94 -21.06 -8.75
N ILE A 43 14.99 -19.96 -7.98
CA ILE A 43 15.10 -20.04 -6.52
C ILE A 43 13.87 -20.76 -5.93
N THR A 44 12.67 -20.46 -6.45
CA THR A 44 11.42 -21.10 -6.04
C THR A 44 11.42 -22.61 -6.31
N GLU A 45 11.97 -23.06 -7.44
CA GLU A 45 12.12 -24.49 -7.75
C GLU A 45 13.04 -25.19 -6.75
N VAL A 46 14.19 -24.59 -6.41
CA VAL A 46 15.11 -25.11 -5.38
C VAL A 46 14.40 -25.25 -4.03
N ILE A 47 13.65 -24.23 -3.61
CA ILE A 47 12.90 -24.28 -2.34
C ILE A 47 11.84 -25.39 -2.38
N ALA A 48 11.08 -25.48 -3.48
CA ALA A 48 10.02 -26.47 -3.61
C ALA A 48 10.58 -27.91 -3.59
N ASP A 49 11.75 -28.13 -4.17
CA ASP A 49 12.44 -29.42 -4.14
C ASP A 49 12.90 -29.78 -2.72
N LEU A 50 13.51 -28.85 -1.98
CA LEU A 50 13.90 -29.06 -0.57
C LEU A 50 12.69 -29.41 0.30
N VAL A 51 11.56 -28.70 0.13
CA VAL A 51 10.32 -28.97 0.88
C VAL A 51 9.72 -30.32 0.49
N ARG A 52 9.65 -30.64 -0.81
CA ARG A 52 9.08 -31.90 -1.30
C ARG A 52 9.89 -33.11 -0.83
N GLN A 53 11.21 -32.97 -0.77
CA GLN A 53 12.13 -33.99 -0.26
C GLN A 53 12.15 -34.06 1.27
N ARG A 54 11.45 -33.15 1.97
CA ARG A 54 11.46 -33.03 3.42
C ARG A 54 12.88 -32.98 3.97
N ASP A 55 13.67 -32.03 3.46
CA ASP A 55 15.06 -31.84 3.89
C ASP A 55 15.15 -31.86 5.44
N PRO A 56 15.98 -32.75 6.02
CA PRO A 56 15.97 -33.00 7.46
C PRO A 56 16.43 -31.78 8.27
N VAL A 57 17.26 -30.91 7.69
CA VAL A 57 17.68 -29.66 8.35
C VAL A 57 16.51 -28.69 8.41
N LEU A 58 15.71 -28.58 7.34
CA LEU A 58 14.49 -27.76 7.35
C LEU A 58 13.43 -28.30 8.32
N GLU A 59 13.29 -29.62 8.45
CA GLU A 59 12.40 -30.24 9.44
C GLU A 59 12.84 -29.96 10.88
N GLU A 60 14.15 -30.03 11.15
CA GLU A 60 14.70 -29.67 12.45
C GLU A 60 14.40 -28.20 12.77
N LEU A 61 14.59 -27.29 11.81
CA LEU A 61 14.27 -25.88 11.98
C LEU A 61 12.77 -25.65 12.21
N ALA A 62 11.89 -26.36 11.50
CA ALA A 62 10.45 -26.27 11.71
C ALA A 62 10.04 -26.76 13.11
N SER A 63 10.67 -27.84 13.60
CA SER A 63 10.47 -28.35 14.96
C SER A 63 10.97 -27.36 16.02
N ARG A 64 12.16 -26.79 15.82
CA ARG A 64 12.79 -25.83 16.73
C ARG A 64 12.05 -24.49 16.80
N TYR A 65 11.47 -24.05 15.70
CA TYR A 65 10.72 -22.79 15.59
C TYR A 65 9.27 -23.05 15.17
N PRO A 66 8.42 -23.57 16.09
CA PRO A 66 7.10 -24.12 15.76
C PRO A 66 6.05 -23.06 15.37
N SER A 67 6.45 -21.80 15.20
CA SER A 67 5.57 -20.73 14.76
C SER A 67 6.31 -19.77 13.82
N LYS A 68 5.58 -19.20 12.86
CA LYS A 68 6.12 -18.17 11.95
C LYS A 68 6.73 -16.99 12.70
N ARG A 69 6.15 -16.59 13.85
CA ARG A 69 6.70 -15.53 14.71
C ARG A 69 8.07 -15.90 15.28
N ALA A 70 8.22 -17.13 15.77
CA ALA A 70 9.51 -17.62 16.28
C ALA A 70 10.54 -17.73 15.15
N LEU A 71 10.14 -18.25 13.99
CA LEU A 71 10.97 -18.35 12.80
C LEU A 71 11.48 -16.97 12.33
N VAL A 72 10.58 -15.99 12.18
CA VAL A 72 10.93 -14.61 11.80
C VAL A 72 11.89 -13.99 12.83
N GLY A 73 11.63 -14.17 14.12
CA GLY A 73 12.50 -13.68 15.19
C GLY A 73 13.91 -14.26 15.10
N TRP A 74 14.02 -15.58 14.86
CA TRP A 74 15.32 -16.23 14.68
C TRP A 74 16.02 -15.76 13.41
N ILE A 75 15.35 -15.74 12.26
CA ILE A 75 15.96 -15.28 11.00
C ILE A 75 16.52 -13.86 11.19
N ARG A 76 15.73 -12.92 11.76
CA ARG A 76 16.16 -11.55 12.05
C ARG A 76 17.35 -11.46 13.01
N SER A 77 17.59 -12.48 13.84
CA SER A 77 18.72 -12.53 14.77
C SER A 77 20.03 -13.01 14.13
N LEU A 78 19.97 -13.63 12.95
CA LEU A 78 21.17 -14.09 12.24
C LEU A 78 22.00 -12.89 11.75
N PRO A 79 23.34 -12.99 11.72
CA PRO A 79 24.16 -12.00 11.04
C PRO A 79 23.81 -11.95 9.54
N GLN A 80 23.97 -10.79 8.92
CA GLN A 80 23.77 -10.64 7.47
C GLN A 80 25.13 -10.44 6.81
N ARG A 81 25.41 -11.25 5.78
CA ARG A 81 26.52 -11.05 4.85
C ARG A 81 25.93 -10.87 3.46
N ASP A 82 26.03 -9.67 2.91
CA ASP A 82 25.53 -9.36 1.57
C ASP A 82 26.28 -10.19 0.52
N ASP A 83 25.70 -10.28 -0.68
CA ASP A 83 26.29 -10.99 -1.81
C ASP A 83 26.70 -10.00 -2.90
N ASP A 84 28.01 -9.82 -3.06
CA ASP A 84 28.61 -8.95 -4.06
C ASP A 84 28.74 -9.60 -5.44
N GLY A 85 28.20 -10.81 -5.61
CA GLY A 85 28.23 -11.56 -6.87
C GLY A 85 29.54 -12.30 -7.12
N GLU A 86 30.35 -12.51 -6.08
CA GLU A 86 31.64 -13.21 -6.20
C GLU A 86 31.46 -14.66 -6.69
N PRO A 87 32.15 -15.09 -7.77
CA PRO A 87 31.95 -16.43 -8.34
C PRO A 87 32.24 -17.60 -7.39
N GLY A 88 33.13 -17.41 -6.41
CA GLY A 88 33.53 -18.44 -5.45
C GLY A 88 32.71 -18.48 -4.17
N ASP A 89 31.75 -17.58 -3.99
CA ASP A 89 31.03 -17.41 -2.72
C ASP A 89 29.81 -18.36 -2.64
N GLY A 90 30.07 -19.66 -2.69
CA GLY A 90 29.07 -20.72 -2.54
C GLY A 90 28.21 -20.98 -3.79
N PRO A 91 27.18 -21.84 -3.68
CA PRO A 91 26.27 -22.14 -4.79
C PRO A 91 25.50 -20.90 -5.24
N LYS A 92 25.41 -20.70 -6.55
CA LYS A 92 24.80 -19.53 -7.19
C LYS A 92 23.65 -19.93 -8.10
N VAL A 93 22.66 -19.04 -8.23
CA VAL A 93 21.61 -19.11 -9.25
C VAL A 93 22.01 -18.22 -10.42
N ASP A 94 22.57 -18.85 -11.46
CA ASP A 94 23.26 -18.16 -12.57
C ASP A 94 22.34 -17.35 -13.49
N VAL A 95 21.03 -17.62 -13.51
CA VAL A 95 20.09 -16.83 -14.31
C VAL A 95 19.77 -15.48 -13.67
N CYS A 96 20.12 -15.30 -12.39
CA CYS A 96 20.02 -14.00 -11.75
C CYS A 96 21.08 -13.04 -12.28
N ARG A 97 20.80 -11.73 -12.18
CA ARG A 97 21.70 -10.67 -12.63
C ARG A 97 21.84 -9.61 -11.53
N PRO A 98 22.96 -9.57 -10.78
CA PRO A 98 24.07 -10.56 -10.81
C PRO A 98 23.64 -11.94 -10.30
N PRO A 99 24.41 -13.02 -10.59
CA PRO A 99 24.17 -14.34 -10.00
C PRO A 99 24.01 -14.25 -8.49
N GLN A 100 22.99 -14.90 -7.94
CA GLN A 100 22.65 -14.80 -6.52
C GLN A 100 23.08 -16.05 -5.76
N ARG A 101 23.79 -15.86 -4.64
CA ARG A 101 24.15 -16.92 -3.71
C ARG A 101 22.90 -17.49 -3.05
N LEU A 102 22.81 -18.82 -2.99
CA LEU A 102 21.69 -19.52 -2.38
C LEU A 102 22.14 -20.71 -1.52
N ARG A 103 22.44 -20.44 -0.24
CA ARG A 103 22.67 -21.46 0.79
C ARG A 103 21.45 -21.53 1.72
N ILE A 104 20.83 -22.69 1.85
CA ILE A 104 19.63 -22.87 2.68
C ILE A 104 19.84 -24.09 3.60
N PRO A 105 19.88 -23.92 4.94
CA PRO A 105 20.08 -22.65 5.65
C PRO A 105 21.54 -22.15 5.54
N ALA A 106 21.73 -20.84 5.73
CA ALA A 106 23.05 -20.23 5.92
C ALA A 106 23.18 -19.67 7.34
N PRO A 107 24.37 -19.70 7.97
CA PRO A 107 24.58 -19.06 9.27
C PRO A 107 24.58 -17.52 9.17
N ASP A 108 24.87 -16.98 8.00
CA ASP A 108 25.04 -15.55 7.69
C ASP A 108 24.28 -15.14 6.41
N PRO A 109 22.95 -15.33 6.36
CA PRO A 109 22.21 -15.23 5.11
C PRO A 109 22.09 -13.77 4.62
N ASN A 110 22.20 -13.57 3.30
CA ASN A 110 21.80 -12.34 2.63
C ASN A 110 20.26 -12.23 2.56
N CYS A 111 19.72 -11.15 1.98
CA CYS A 111 18.26 -10.96 1.87
C CYS A 111 17.55 -12.08 1.07
N VAL A 112 18.17 -12.59 -0.01
CA VAL A 112 17.64 -13.69 -0.82
C VAL A 112 17.58 -14.99 -0.03
N GLU A 113 18.67 -15.36 0.63
CA GLU A 113 18.79 -16.57 1.46
C GLU A 113 17.80 -16.52 2.64
N ARG A 114 17.62 -15.34 3.27
CA ARG A 114 16.60 -15.14 4.34
C ARG A 114 15.19 -15.39 3.81
N ALA A 115 14.85 -14.81 2.66
CA ALA A 115 13.55 -14.97 2.05
C ALA A 115 13.27 -16.43 1.68
N ALA A 116 14.24 -17.08 1.04
CA ALA A 116 14.16 -18.48 0.63
C ALA A 116 14.02 -19.42 1.84
N LEU A 117 14.83 -19.22 2.88
CA LEU A 117 14.76 -19.97 4.14
C LEU A 117 13.40 -19.84 4.83
N TYR A 118 12.86 -18.61 4.89
CA TYR A 118 11.52 -18.39 5.44
C TYR A 118 10.46 -19.17 4.67
N VAL A 119 10.43 -19.06 3.33
CA VAL A 119 9.43 -19.76 2.51
C VAL A 119 9.53 -21.28 2.71
N ALA A 120 10.75 -21.83 2.72
CA ALA A 120 10.99 -23.26 2.90
C ALA A 120 10.43 -23.78 4.23
N VAL A 121 10.82 -23.15 5.35
CA VAL A 121 10.42 -23.60 6.69
C VAL A 121 8.95 -23.27 6.97
N ALA A 122 8.46 -22.10 6.55
CA ALA A 122 7.06 -21.72 6.75
C ALA A 122 6.10 -22.62 5.98
N GLU A 123 6.51 -23.17 4.83
CA GLU A 123 5.74 -24.16 4.09
C GLU A 123 5.61 -25.48 4.86
N LEU A 124 6.67 -25.94 5.54
CA LEU A 124 6.59 -27.11 6.42
C LEU A 124 5.68 -26.87 7.64
N LEU A 125 5.68 -25.64 8.18
CA LEU A 125 4.82 -25.27 9.31
C LEU A 125 3.34 -25.16 8.92
N GLU A 126 3.02 -24.64 7.74
CA GLU A 126 1.66 -24.38 7.29
C GLU A 126 1.53 -24.59 5.75
N PRO A 127 1.39 -25.86 5.29
CA PRO A 127 1.52 -26.28 3.88
C PRO A 127 0.31 -25.95 2.98
N ARG A 128 -0.40 -24.85 3.27
CA ARG A 128 -1.59 -24.42 2.52
C ARG A 128 -1.65 -22.91 2.29
N THR A 129 -0.74 -22.17 2.89
CA THR A 129 -0.68 -20.72 2.71
C THR A 129 0.21 -20.43 1.51
N THR A 130 -0.35 -19.80 0.49
CA THR A 130 0.44 -19.34 -0.66
C THR A 130 1.54 -18.38 -0.21
N ARG A 131 2.78 -18.76 -0.52
CA ARG A 131 3.98 -17.96 -0.29
C ARG A 131 4.67 -17.71 -1.62
N GLN A 132 5.14 -16.50 -1.80
CA GLN A 132 5.84 -16.07 -3.01
C GLN A 132 7.12 -15.35 -2.61
N LEU A 133 8.04 -15.18 -3.57
CA LEU A 133 9.16 -14.27 -3.44
C LEU A 133 8.86 -12.99 -4.23
N ALA A 134 9.40 -11.87 -3.78
CA ALA A 134 9.39 -10.61 -4.51
C ALA A 134 10.72 -9.89 -4.34
N THR A 135 11.17 -9.23 -5.40
CA THR A 135 12.25 -8.23 -5.34
C THR A 135 11.62 -6.85 -5.26
N ILE A 136 12.04 -6.02 -4.32
CA ILE A 136 11.61 -4.64 -4.17
C ILE A 136 12.80 -3.68 -4.27
N ASP A 137 12.53 -2.46 -4.74
CA ASP A 137 13.52 -1.38 -4.67
C ASP A 137 13.44 -0.67 -3.31
N THR A 138 14.57 -0.64 -2.62
CA THR A 138 14.78 0.11 -1.37
C THR A 138 15.84 1.20 -1.57
N PRO A 139 15.94 2.20 -0.67
CA PRO A 139 17.02 3.20 -0.75
C PRO A 139 18.44 2.61 -0.75
N ALA A 140 18.63 1.42 -0.16
CA ALA A 140 19.91 0.72 -0.12
C ALA A 140 20.17 -0.17 -1.37
N GLY A 141 19.21 -0.27 -2.28
CA GLY A 141 19.27 -1.12 -3.46
C GLY A 141 18.13 -2.13 -3.54
N ARG A 142 18.24 -3.09 -4.47
CA ARG A 142 17.27 -4.18 -4.61
C ARG A 142 17.31 -5.09 -3.39
N HIS A 143 16.15 -5.49 -2.93
CA HIS A 143 15.99 -6.34 -1.75
C HIS A 143 14.95 -7.42 -2.02
N THR A 144 15.25 -8.66 -1.68
CA THR A 144 14.31 -9.78 -1.85
C THR A 144 13.64 -10.12 -0.52
N LEU A 145 12.33 -10.31 -0.56
CA LEU A 145 11.53 -10.67 0.62
C LEU A 145 10.48 -11.75 0.29
N PRO A 146 10.01 -12.50 1.30
CA PRO A 146 8.82 -13.33 1.16
C PRO A 146 7.55 -12.49 1.14
N VAL A 147 6.58 -12.91 0.34
CA VAL A 147 5.22 -12.39 0.33
C VAL A 147 4.28 -13.50 0.76
N GLU A 148 3.45 -13.23 1.76
CA GLU A 148 2.45 -14.16 2.26
C GLU A 148 1.08 -13.49 2.25
N ARG A 149 0.12 -14.09 1.54
CA ARG A 149 -1.24 -13.52 1.36
C ARG A 149 -1.24 -12.07 0.85
N GLY A 150 -0.29 -11.75 -0.04
CA GLY A 150 -0.14 -10.41 -0.62
C GLY A 150 0.58 -9.40 0.28
N GLU A 151 0.99 -9.78 1.49
CA GLU A 151 1.70 -8.90 2.42
C GLU A 151 3.18 -9.30 2.54
N PRO A 152 4.11 -8.33 2.62
CA PRO A 152 5.52 -8.63 2.78
C PRO A 152 5.82 -9.15 4.19
N VAL A 153 6.63 -10.19 4.27
CA VAL A 153 7.22 -10.65 5.53
C VAL A 153 8.57 -9.95 5.70
N VAL A 154 8.62 -8.94 6.56
CA VAL A 154 9.85 -8.17 6.79
C VAL A 154 10.86 -9.03 7.55
N LEU A 155 11.97 -9.44 6.91
CA LEU A 155 13.03 -10.23 7.54
C LEU A 155 14.31 -9.43 7.82
N ASP A 156 14.43 -8.26 7.20
CA ASP A 156 15.50 -7.30 7.41
C ASP A 156 14.99 -6.17 8.33
N PRO A 157 15.52 -6.02 9.56
CA PRO A 157 15.12 -4.96 10.48
C PRO A 157 15.38 -3.54 9.97
N SER A 158 16.26 -3.35 8.98
CA SER A 158 16.53 -2.04 8.37
C SER A 158 15.42 -1.60 7.39
N VAL A 159 14.58 -2.54 6.94
CA VAL A 159 13.47 -2.27 6.03
C VAL A 159 12.18 -2.13 6.85
N SER A 160 11.57 -0.94 6.82
CA SER A 160 10.29 -0.70 7.49
C SER A 160 9.16 -1.47 6.80
N ARG A 161 8.10 -1.80 7.55
CA ARG A 161 6.90 -2.47 7.00
C ARG A 161 6.25 -1.61 5.92
N ASN A 162 6.10 -0.31 6.13
CA ASN A 162 5.54 0.61 5.15
C ASN A 162 6.41 0.71 3.89
N ALA A 163 7.74 0.72 4.03
CA ALA A 163 8.66 0.71 2.89
C ALA A 163 8.50 -0.58 2.07
N ALA A 164 8.46 -1.73 2.73
CA ALA A 164 8.27 -3.03 2.07
C ALA A 164 6.90 -3.12 1.37
N ARG A 165 5.81 -2.75 2.05
CA ARG A 165 4.44 -2.77 1.49
C ARG A 165 4.32 -1.81 0.32
N GLY A 166 4.84 -0.59 0.48
CA GLY A 166 4.82 0.43 -0.56
C GLY A 166 5.63 0.01 -1.79
N ALA A 167 6.81 -0.57 -1.61
CA ALA A 167 7.62 -1.05 -2.72
C ALA A 167 6.97 -2.25 -3.43
N LEU A 168 6.39 -3.19 -2.69
CA LEU A 168 5.63 -4.30 -3.27
C LEU A 168 4.43 -3.79 -4.07
N TYR A 169 3.69 -2.81 -3.53
CA TYR A 169 2.57 -2.17 -4.22
C TYR A 169 2.99 -1.54 -5.56
N ARG A 170 4.17 -0.92 -5.64
CA ARG A 170 4.69 -0.33 -6.88
C ARG A 170 5.06 -1.36 -7.95
N ASN A 171 5.42 -2.58 -7.57
CA ASN A 171 5.78 -3.64 -8.52
C ASN A 171 4.58 -4.19 -9.30
N ALA A 172 3.41 -4.18 -8.69
CA ALA A 172 2.17 -4.65 -9.30
C ALA A 172 1.02 -3.76 -8.82
N PRO A 173 0.90 -2.52 -9.34
CA PRO A 173 -0.14 -1.61 -8.89
C PRO A 173 -1.50 -2.16 -9.27
N ALA A 174 -2.22 -2.70 -8.28
CA ALA A 174 -3.62 -3.02 -8.43
C ALA A 174 -4.45 -1.72 -8.44
N PRO A 175 -5.57 -1.68 -9.19
CA PRO A 175 -6.54 -0.60 -9.05
C PRO A 175 -6.92 -0.43 -7.59
N VAL A 176 -6.78 0.78 -7.06
CA VAL A 176 -7.17 1.08 -5.68
C VAL A 176 -8.69 1.07 -5.61
N ARG A 177 -9.25 0.02 -5.02
CA ARG A 177 -10.67 -0.09 -4.68
C ARG A 177 -10.78 -0.16 -3.18
N MET A 178 -11.22 0.92 -2.57
CA MET A 178 -11.33 1.04 -1.12
C MET A 178 -12.60 1.80 -0.80
N THR A 179 -13.37 1.26 0.12
CA THR A 179 -14.44 1.98 0.81
C THR A 179 -13.83 3.09 1.69
N PRO A 180 -14.60 4.11 2.09
CA PRO A 180 -14.12 5.12 3.04
C PRO A 180 -13.58 4.55 4.35
N ALA A 181 -14.22 3.50 4.87
CA ALA A 181 -13.78 2.83 6.09
C ALA A 181 -12.40 2.16 5.91
N GLU A 182 -12.20 1.47 4.78
CA GLU A 182 -10.90 0.90 4.43
C GLU A 182 -9.83 1.98 4.23
N ALA A 183 -10.19 3.13 3.66
CA ALA A 183 -9.27 4.24 3.48
C ALA A 183 -8.83 4.84 4.83
N VAL A 184 -9.77 5.04 5.76
CA VAL A 184 -9.46 5.44 7.16
C VAL A 184 -8.56 4.43 7.84
N ASP A 185 -8.88 3.15 7.71
CA ASP A 185 -8.09 2.08 8.33
C ASP A 185 -6.68 2.01 7.77
N TRP A 186 -6.55 2.15 6.45
CA TRP A 186 -5.25 2.18 5.78
C TRP A 186 -4.40 3.35 6.25
N LEU A 187 -4.95 4.56 6.37
CA LEU A 187 -4.24 5.70 6.95
C LEU A 187 -3.78 5.42 8.38
N CYS A 188 -4.67 4.88 9.21
CA CYS A 188 -4.31 4.52 10.58
C CYS A 188 -3.22 3.45 10.61
N GLN A 189 -3.30 2.43 9.74
CA GLN A 189 -2.26 1.41 9.61
C GLN A 189 -0.93 2.04 9.22
N LEU A 190 -0.88 2.94 8.22
CA LEU A 190 0.36 3.63 7.85
C LEU A 190 0.97 4.36 9.03
N ALA A 191 0.15 5.01 9.85
CA ALA A 191 0.61 5.76 11.01
C ALA A 191 1.11 4.88 12.18
N GLU A 192 0.72 3.60 12.28
CA GLU A 192 1.13 2.72 13.40
C GLU A 192 2.64 2.59 13.53
N GLU A 193 3.35 2.44 12.41
CA GLU A 193 4.80 2.22 12.40
C GLU A 193 5.59 3.43 12.91
N PRO A 194 5.42 4.67 12.39
CA PRO A 194 6.06 5.84 12.98
C PRO A 194 5.53 6.14 14.39
N ALA A 195 4.27 5.84 14.70
CA ALA A 195 3.70 6.06 16.03
C ALA A 195 4.33 5.16 17.11
N ALA A 196 4.79 3.96 16.76
CA ALA A 196 5.44 3.04 17.70
C ALA A 196 6.71 3.62 18.34
N ALA A 197 7.35 4.63 17.70
CA ALA A 197 8.50 5.34 18.25
C ALA A 197 8.14 6.37 19.35
N HIS A 198 6.86 6.67 19.54
CA HIS A 198 6.38 7.66 20.51
C HIS A 198 5.72 6.98 21.71
N ARG A 199 5.96 7.51 22.92
CA ARG A 199 5.26 7.05 24.13
C ARG A 199 3.74 7.25 23.95
N GLY A 200 2.97 6.18 24.09
CA GLY A 200 1.52 6.22 23.90
C GLY A 200 1.07 6.32 22.45
N GLY A 201 1.98 6.22 21.47
CA GLY A 201 1.67 6.51 20.06
C GLY A 201 0.66 5.55 19.45
N LEU A 202 0.73 4.26 19.77
CA LEU A 202 -0.22 3.26 19.26
C LEU A 202 -1.63 3.47 19.86
N GLU A 203 -1.71 3.88 21.12
CA GLU A 203 -2.96 4.24 21.77
C GLU A 203 -3.60 5.48 21.12
N ARG A 204 -2.77 6.48 20.74
CA ARG A 204 -3.22 7.64 19.97
C ARG A 204 -3.76 7.23 18.60
N VAL A 205 -3.09 6.30 17.92
CA VAL A 205 -3.57 5.76 16.63
C VAL A 205 -4.91 5.05 16.80
N ALA A 206 -5.07 4.22 17.84
CA ALA A 206 -6.33 3.54 18.12
C ALA A 206 -7.47 4.53 18.43
N ALA A 207 -7.20 5.56 19.23
CA ALA A 207 -8.19 6.60 19.57
C ALA A 207 -8.58 7.43 18.33
N ALA A 208 -7.61 7.82 17.50
CA ALA A 208 -7.85 8.52 16.26
C ALA A 208 -8.64 7.66 15.25
N ARG A 209 -8.30 6.37 15.11
CA ARG A 209 -9.04 5.42 14.25
C ARG A 209 -10.52 5.37 14.63
N ALA A 210 -10.82 5.24 15.93
CA ALA A 210 -12.20 5.25 16.41
C ALA A 210 -12.92 6.56 16.11
N ALA A 211 -12.27 7.71 16.30
CA ALA A 211 -12.84 9.01 15.99
C ALA A 211 -13.11 9.20 14.48
N LEU A 212 -12.15 8.83 13.63
CA LEU A 212 -12.25 8.94 12.18
C LEU A 212 -13.36 8.04 11.62
N ARG A 213 -13.49 6.80 12.12
CA ARG A 213 -14.63 5.95 11.77
C ARG A 213 -15.95 6.56 12.22
N GLY A 214 -16.00 7.13 13.43
CA GLY A 214 -17.17 7.86 13.90
C GLY A 214 -17.60 8.99 12.96
N CYS A 215 -16.66 9.68 12.31
CA CYS A 215 -16.99 10.70 11.31
C CYS A 215 -17.70 10.15 10.08
N LEU A 216 -17.37 8.93 9.66
CA LEU A 216 -18.08 8.25 8.58
C LEU A 216 -19.55 7.95 8.97
N ASP A 217 -19.80 7.76 10.26
CA ASP A 217 -21.13 7.55 10.85
C ASP A 217 -21.82 8.86 11.28
N GLY A 218 -21.25 10.02 10.93
CA GLY A 218 -21.81 11.34 11.25
C GLY A 218 -21.54 11.85 12.67
N ALA A 219 -20.59 11.27 13.40
CA ALA A 219 -20.12 11.78 14.68
C ALA A 219 -18.95 12.77 14.50
N PRO A 220 -19.01 13.99 15.06
CA PRO A 220 -17.92 14.95 14.94
C PRO A 220 -16.69 14.47 15.72
N ILE A 221 -15.49 14.88 15.30
CA ILE A 221 -14.26 14.56 16.02
C ILE A 221 -14.29 15.26 17.39
N PRO A 222 -14.16 14.52 18.51
CA PRO A 222 -14.10 15.12 19.83
C PRO A 222 -12.90 16.07 19.98
N ASP A 223 -13.09 17.23 20.62
CA ASP A 223 -12.03 18.23 20.77
C ASP A 223 -10.74 17.65 21.40
N ARG A 224 -10.91 16.75 22.38
CA ARG A 224 -9.79 16.05 23.06
C ARG A 224 -8.99 15.11 22.15
N LEU A 225 -9.51 14.72 20.98
CA LEU A 225 -8.86 13.79 20.05
C LEU A 225 -8.29 14.48 18.80
N ARG A 226 -8.46 15.80 18.66
CA ARG A 226 -8.00 16.54 17.47
C ARG A 226 -6.50 16.42 17.24
N GLU A 227 -5.71 16.49 18.31
CA GLU A 227 -4.25 16.38 18.21
C GLU A 227 -3.81 14.97 17.82
N ASP A 228 -4.53 13.94 18.28
CA ASP A 228 -4.26 12.54 17.93
C ASP A 228 -4.62 12.27 16.47
N VAL A 229 -5.77 12.76 16.01
CA VAL A 229 -6.16 12.68 14.60
C VAL A 229 -5.14 13.42 13.73
N ALA A 230 -4.77 14.65 14.07
CA ALA A 230 -3.78 15.41 13.31
C ALA A 230 -2.42 14.68 13.24
N PHE A 231 -1.98 14.08 14.34
CA PHE A 231 -0.77 13.27 14.41
C PHE A 231 -0.84 12.05 13.47
N VAL A 232 -1.98 11.33 13.46
CA VAL A 232 -2.19 10.17 12.60
C VAL A 232 -2.21 10.56 11.12
N LEU A 233 -3.00 11.57 10.74
CA LEU A 233 -3.10 11.99 9.35
C LEU A 233 -1.76 12.50 8.80
N ALA A 234 -1.01 13.28 9.59
CA ALA A 234 0.31 13.76 9.20
C ALA A 234 1.35 12.63 9.10
N SER A 235 1.25 11.61 9.96
CA SER A 235 2.10 10.41 9.87
C SER A 235 1.75 9.59 8.63
N ALA A 236 0.47 9.36 8.39
CA ALA A 236 -0.02 8.60 7.24
C ALA A 236 0.32 9.26 5.91
N GLU A 237 0.15 10.58 5.77
CA GLU A 237 0.52 11.34 4.56
C GLU A 237 2.00 11.19 4.20
N ARG A 238 2.88 11.20 5.21
CA ARG A 238 4.33 11.02 5.02
C ARG A 238 4.65 9.62 4.53
N GLU A 239 4.07 8.61 5.17
CA GLU A 239 4.30 7.19 4.87
C GLU A 239 3.67 6.76 3.54
N ALA A 240 2.56 7.38 3.14
CA ALA A 240 1.88 7.13 1.87
C ALA A 240 2.78 7.37 0.64
N ARG A 241 3.85 8.17 0.78
CA ARG A 241 4.86 8.37 -0.27
C ARG A 241 5.57 7.07 -0.67
N ALA A 242 5.71 6.13 0.27
CA ALA A 242 6.25 4.80 -0.03
C ALA A 242 5.37 4.04 -1.03
N PHE A 243 4.09 4.40 -1.19
CA PHE A 243 3.16 3.75 -2.10
C PHE A 243 3.08 4.48 -3.47
N GLY A 244 3.99 5.41 -3.72
CA GLY A 244 4.05 6.16 -4.97
C GLY A 244 2.90 7.17 -5.14
N PRO A 245 2.68 7.67 -6.37
CA PRO A 245 1.66 8.69 -6.66
C PRO A 245 0.24 8.26 -6.22
N ASN A 246 -0.15 7.01 -6.45
CA ASN A 246 -1.47 6.50 -6.08
C ASN A 246 -1.70 6.51 -4.57
N GLY A 247 -0.72 6.07 -3.77
CA GLY A 247 -0.84 6.11 -2.31
C GLY A 247 -0.97 7.54 -1.80
N VAL A 248 -0.21 8.48 -2.36
CA VAL A 248 -0.33 9.91 -2.03
C VAL A 248 -1.72 10.44 -2.37
N VAL A 249 -2.27 10.09 -3.55
CA VAL A 249 -3.63 10.48 -3.93
C VAL A 249 -4.65 9.96 -2.93
N VAL A 250 -4.64 8.65 -2.64
CA VAL A 250 -5.57 8.03 -1.68
C VAL A 250 -5.48 8.71 -0.32
N ALA A 251 -4.27 8.99 0.16
CA ALA A 251 -4.12 9.65 1.45
C ALA A 251 -4.66 11.07 1.47
N MET A 252 -4.30 11.87 0.46
CA MET A 252 -4.72 13.26 0.38
C MET A 252 -6.23 13.40 0.19
N THR A 253 -6.84 12.62 -0.70
CA THR A 253 -8.29 12.67 -0.94
C THR A 253 -9.08 12.22 0.28
N THR A 254 -8.60 11.19 1.00
CA THR A 254 -9.22 10.73 2.24
C THR A 254 -9.11 11.78 3.34
N ILE A 255 -7.95 12.41 3.52
CA ILE A 255 -7.73 13.48 4.50
C ILE A 255 -8.65 14.67 4.23
N GLU A 256 -8.79 15.08 2.96
CA GLU A 256 -9.66 16.19 2.56
C GLU A 256 -11.14 15.86 2.82
N ALA A 257 -11.60 14.67 2.40
CA ALA A 257 -12.97 14.22 2.63
C ALA A 257 -13.31 14.16 4.13
N LEU A 258 -12.39 13.68 4.98
CA LEU A 258 -12.58 13.67 6.44
C LEU A 258 -12.66 15.09 7.03
N GLY A 259 -11.88 16.03 6.49
CA GLY A 259 -11.92 17.44 6.88
C GLY A 259 -13.24 18.12 6.53
N GLU A 260 -13.79 17.83 5.34
CA GLU A 260 -15.11 18.31 4.93
C GLU A 260 -16.22 17.72 5.81
N LEU A 261 -16.18 16.40 6.04
CA LEU A 261 -17.15 15.72 6.91
C LEU A 261 -17.15 16.31 8.33
N ASP A 262 -16.00 16.44 9.00
CA ASP A 262 -15.94 17.01 10.35
C ASP A 262 -16.39 18.49 10.41
N ALA A 263 -16.20 19.25 9.33
CA ALA A 263 -16.66 20.64 9.25
C ALA A 263 -18.18 20.77 9.16
N ASP A 264 -18.84 19.84 8.47
CA ASP A 264 -20.28 19.83 8.26
C ASP A 264 -21.07 19.25 9.44
N LEU A 265 -20.42 18.49 10.32
CA LEU A 265 -21.09 17.85 11.44
C LEU A 265 -21.49 18.83 12.56
N PRO A 266 -22.74 18.75 13.04
CA PRO A 266 -23.23 19.64 14.08
C PRO A 266 -22.57 19.34 15.43
N ARG A 267 -21.62 20.21 15.83
CA ARG A 267 -21.10 20.22 17.21
C ARG A 267 -22.18 20.77 18.14
N ASN A 268 -22.74 19.92 18.99
CA ASN A 268 -23.87 20.21 19.89
C ASN A 268 -23.91 21.66 20.44
N GLY A 269 -24.97 22.40 20.07
CA GLY A 269 -25.63 23.37 20.96
C GLY A 269 -25.19 24.84 20.98
N ARG A 270 -24.07 25.27 20.40
CA ARG A 270 -23.71 26.72 20.38
C ARG A 270 -23.17 27.20 19.05
N ARG A 271 -24.09 27.27 18.11
CA ARG A 271 -24.03 28.28 17.05
C ARG A 271 -24.11 29.68 17.72
N ARG A 272 -22.98 30.34 18.08
CA ARG A 272 -22.83 31.81 18.34
C ARG A 272 -22.23 32.55 17.15
N GLY A 273 -23.03 33.35 16.44
CA GLY A 273 -22.65 33.95 15.16
C GLY A 273 -22.68 35.45 15.26
N VAL A 274 -21.69 36.10 14.64
CA VAL A 274 -21.61 37.55 14.56
C VAL A 274 -22.46 38.00 13.38
N HIS A 275 -23.28 39.02 13.57
CA HIS A 275 -24.14 39.55 12.52
C HIS A 275 -23.47 40.74 11.83
N ILE A 276 -23.52 40.78 10.50
CA ILE A 276 -23.15 41.96 9.70
C ILE A 276 -24.25 42.17 8.65
N GLY A 277 -25.01 43.27 8.80
CA GLY A 277 -26.09 43.68 7.90
C GLY A 277 -27.15 42.60 7.68
N GLY A 278 -28.01 42.33 8.67
CA GLY A 278 -29.10 41.33 8.56
C GLY A 278 -28.66 39.86 8.49
N TYR A 279 -27.43 39.55 8.10
CA TYR A 279 -26.90 38.20 7.93
C TYR A 279 -25.95 37.80 9.06
N ARG A 280 -25.95 36.51 9.42
CA ARG A 280 -25.12 35.92 10.49
C ARG A 280 -23.88 35.23 9.89
N VAL A 281 -22.69 35.75 10.17
CA VAL A 281 -21.39 35.20 9.77
C VAL A 281 -20.69 34.55 10.98
N ARG A 282 -20.01 33.42 10.77
CA ARG A 282 -19.14 32.77 11.76
C ARG A 282 -17.83 32.31 11.14
N PRO A 283 -16.69 32.89 11.52
CA PRO A 283 -15.41 32.22 11.37
C PRO A 283 -14.84 31.81 12.73
N ASN A 284 -14.33 30.57 12.83
CA ASN A 284 -13.58 30.05 13.97
C ASN A 284 -12.09 30.01 13.62
N TRP A 285 -11.37 31.08 13.96
CA TRP A 285 -9.95 31.25 13.63
C TRP A 285 -8.98 30.49 14.54
N GLY A 286 -9.41 29.99 15.70
CA GLY A 286 -8.55 29.23 16.62
C GLY A 286 -8.50 27.73 16.32
N ALA A 287 -9.61 27.16 15.85
CA ALA A 287 -9.68 25.75 15.45
C ALA A 287 -9.15 25.51 14.03
N LEU A 288 -9.11 26.56 13.21
CA LEU A 288 -8.45 26.52 11.91
C LEU A 288 -6.94 26.30 12.08
N GLY A 289 -6.22 26.91 13.04
CA GLY A 289 -4.75 26.82 13.11
C GLY A 289 -4.10 25.42 13.16
N ALA A 290 -4.77 24.37 13.62
CA ALA A 290 -4.21 23.00 13.62
C ALA A 290 -4.47 22.25 12.30
N LEU A 291 -5.67 22.40 11.74
CA LEU A 291 -6.04 21.90 10.41
C LEU A 291 -5.58 22.82 9.26
N GLU A 292 -5.26 24.09 9.53
CA GLU A 292 -4.55 25.06 8.69
C GLU A 292 -3.04 24.82 8.76
N ARG A 293 -2.44 24.28 9.82
CA ARG A 293 -1.00 23.97 9.68
C ARG A 293 -0.75 22.82 8.69
N VAL A 294 -1.74 21.94 8.55
CA VAL A 294 -1.79 20.89 7.54
C VAL A 294 -2.42 21.42 6.24
N GLY A 295 -3.49 22.22 6.32
CA GLY A 295 -4.31 22.73 5.21
C GLY A 295 -4.04 24.16 4.75
N ALA A 296 -3.25 24.99 5.43
CA ALA A 296 -2.78 26.31 4.95
C ALA A 296 -1.54 26.16 4.06
N ARG A 297 -1.02 24.95 3.88
CA ARG A 297 -0.30 24.62 2.64
C ARG A 297 -1.24 24.48 1.44
N MET A 298 -2.56 24.44 1.66
CA MET A 298 -3.59 24.19 0.64
C MET A 298 -4.88 25.01 0.92
N GLY A 299 -4.82 26.32 0.68
CA GLY A 299 -5.87 27.30 1.01
C GLY A 299 -7.32 26.86 0.76
N ALA A 300 -8.13 26.93 1.81
CA ALA A 300 -9.43 26.27 1.99
C ALA A 300 -10.65 26.80 1.19
N ARG A 301 -10.46 27.44 0.03
CA ARG A 301 -11.53 27.58 -1.00
C ARG A 301 -11.02 27.46 -2.43
N ALA A 302 -9.70 27.32 -2.60
CA ALA A 302 -9.03 26.98 -3.85
C ALA A 302 -8.52 25.52 -3.86
N GLY A 303 -8.91 24.73 -2.84
CA GLY A 303 -8.37 23.40 -2.52
C GLY A 303 -8.35 22.44 -3.70
N GLY A 304 -9.47 22.30 -4.42
CA GLY A 304 -9.54 21.42 -5.58
C GLY A 304 -8.49 21.71 -6.67
N ALA A 305 -8.29 22.99 -7.00
CA ALA A 305 -7.33 23.41 -8.02
C ALA A 305 -5.88 23.37 -7.50
N ALA A 306 -5.66 23.72 -6.23
CA ALA A 306 -4.34 23.68 -5.60
C ALA A 306 -3.86 22.25 -5.37
N VAL A 307 -4.74 21.34 -4.98
CA VAL A 307 -4.47 19.90 -4.82
C VAL A 307 -4.26 19.27 -6.19
N ARG A 308 -5.10 19.54 -7.21
CA ARG A 308 -4.82 19.10 -8.58
C ARG A 308 -3.49 19.60 -9.10
N ALA A 309 -3.12 20.87 -8.84
CA ALA A 309 -1.81 21.42 -9.19
C ALA A 309 -0.67 20.77 -8.40
N TYR A 310 -0.86 20.47 -7.12
CA TYR A 310 0.11 19.79 -6.26
C TYR A 310 0.33 18.32 -6.64
N LEU A 311 -0.75 17.62 -7.02
CA LEU A 311 -0.73 16.24 -7.51
C LEU A 311 -0.08 16.19 -8.90
N ALA A 312 -0.44 17.12 -9.80
CA ALA A 312 0.21 17.26 -11.11
C ALA A 312 1.70 17.59 -10.97
N ALA A 313 2.08 18.47 -10.04
CA ALA A 313 3.49 18.78 -9.74
C ALA A 313 4.27 17.58 -9.17
N ARG A 314 3.58 16.53 -8.70
CA ARG A 314 4.17 15.25 -8.25
C ARG A 314 4.00 14.12 -9.27
N GLY A 315 3.66 14.45 -10.51
CA GLY A 315 3.57 13.49 -11.60
C GLY A 315 2.32 12.60 -11.56
N VAL A 316 1.29 12.95 -10.77
CA VAL A 316 0.00 12.26 -10.81
C VAL A 316 -0.77 12.73 -12.05
N PRO A 317 -1.11 11.84 -13.00
CA PRO A 317 -1.95 12.20 -14.13
C PRO A 317 -3.36 12.54 -13.66
N LEU A 318 -3.91 13.68 -14.12
CA LEU A 318 -5.26 14.13 -13.74
C LEU A 318 -6.37 13.14 -14.10
N VAL A 319 -6.12 12.25 -15.07
CA VAL A 319 -7.06 11.19 -15.47
C VAL A 319 -7.36 10.23 -14.30
N ILE A 320 -6.39 9.96 -13.43
CA ILE A 320 -6.57 9.06 -12.27
C ILE A 320 -7.51 9.69 -11.23
N VAL A 321 -7.44 11.02 -11.06
CA VAL A 321 -8.34 11.76 -10.16
C VAL A 321 -9.78 11.71 -10.68
N ASP A 322 -9.94 11.79 -12.00
CA ASP A 322 -11.26 11.75 -12.65
C ASP A 322 -11.87 10.33 -12.63
N GLU A 323 -11.05 9.29 -12.73
CA GLU A 323 -11.48 7.89 -12.54
C GLU A 323 -11.91 7.62 -11.09
N LEU A 324 -11.17 8.14 -10.11
CA LEU A 324 -11.50 8.00 -8.69
C LEU A 324 -12.83 8.68 -8.35
N GLU A 325 -13.08 9.88 -8.90
CA GLU A 325 -14.38 10.56 -8.76
C GLU A 325 -15.53 9.72 -9.34
N GLN A 326 -15.32 9.08 -10.49
CA GLN A 326 -16.35 8.28 -11.13
C GLN A 326 -16.75 7.07 -10.27
N GLU A 327 -15.79 6.40 -9.64
CA GLU A 327 -16.09 5.30 -8.73
C GLU A 327 -16.77 5.79 -7.45
N LEU A 328 -16.31 6.90 -6.86
CA LEU A 328 -16.98 7.47 -5.69
C LEU A 328 -18.44 7.85 -5.97
N ARG A 329 -18.73 8.41 -7.15
CA ARG A 329 -20.11 8.71 -7.55
C ARG A 329 -21.00 7.49 -7.67
N ARG A 330 -20.45 6.34 -8.08
CA ARG A 330 -21.21 5.07 -8.10
C ARG A 330 -21.60 4.61 -6.70
N GLU A 331 -20.82 4.96 -5.70
CA GLU A 331 -21.09 4.67 -4.28
C GLU A 331 -21.86 5.80 -3.57
N GLY A 332 -22.32 6.82 -4.30
CA GLY A 332 -23.05 7.97 -3.72
C GLY A 332 -22.14 9.00 -3.02
N MET A 333 -20.84 8.98 -3.31
CA MET A 333 -19.81 9.85 -2.73
C MET A 333 -19.19 10.77 -3.80
N THR A 334 -18.39 11.77 -3.41
CA THR A 334 -17.70 12.69 -4.35
C THR A 334 -16.42 13.25 -3.71
N LEU A 335 -15.40 13.51 -4.52
CA LEU A 335 -14.21 14.31 -4.19
C LEU A 335 -14.51 15.83 -4.18
N GLY A 336 -15.76 16.24 -4.45
CA GLY A 336 -16.19 17.62 -4.31
C GLY A 336 -15.45 18.57 -5.26
N ALA A 337 -14.78 19.58 -4.69
CA ALA A 337 -14.08 20.60 -5.47
C ALA A 337 -12.87 20.06 -6.26
N LEU A 338 -12.30 18.91 -5.87
CA LEU A 338 -11.15 18.28 -6.51
C LEU A 338 -11.43 17.71 -7.90
N ALA A 339 -12.64 17.18 -8.10
CA ALA A 339 -13.06 16.57 -9.35
C ALA A 339 -13.64 17.57 -10.35
N ARG A 340 -13.75 18.85 -9.96
CA ARG A 340 -14.21 19.89 -10.87
C ARG A 340 -13.06 20.27 -11.82
N PRO A 341 -13.28 20.29 -13.14
CA PRO A 341 -12.27 20.74 -14.08
C PRO A 341 -11.86 22.18 -13.75
N ALA A 342 -10.58 22.50 -14.01
CA ALA A 342 -10.10 23.86 -13.82
C ALA A 342 -10.98 24.84 -14.60
N PRO A 343 -11.32 26.01 -14.02
CA PRO A 343 -12.20 26.95 -14.69
C PRO A 343 -11.58 27.41 -16.01
N MET A 344 -12.37 27.36 -17.09
CA MET A 344 -11.88 27.72 -18.42
C MET A 344 -11.33 29.16 -18.42
N PRO A 345 -10.19 29.42 -19.09
CA PRO A 345 -9.66 30.77 -19.24
C PRO A 345 -10.75 31.74 -19.74
N GLY A 346 -10.89 32.89 -19.07
CA GLY A 346 -11.91 33.90 -19.40
C GLY A 346 -13.25 33.76 -18.67
N THR A 347 -13.45 32.72 -17.85
CA THR A 347 -14.64 32.61 -16.98
C THR A 347 -14.46 33.39 -15.67
N LEU A 348 -15.57 33.84 -15.06
CA LEU A 348 -15.55 34.50 -13.73
C LEU A 348 -14.81 33.67 -12.67
N ALA A 349 -14.91 32.33 -12.76
CA ALA A 349 -14.18 31.41 -11.90
C ALA A 349 -12.66 31.41 -12.15
N ALA A 350 -12.21 31.62 -13.39
CA ALA A 350 -10.79 31.77 -13.71
C ALA A 350 -10.22 33.11 -13.23
N VAL A 351 -11.03 34.18 -13.29
CA VAL A 351 -10.67 35.51 -12.75
C VAL A 351 -10.55 35.48 -11.22
N ALA A 352 -11.47 34.79 -10.54
CA ALA A 352 -11.41 34.61 -9.09
C ALA A 352 -10.18 33.79 -8.65
N ALA A 353 -9.82 32.74 -9.39
CA ALA A 353 -8.63 31.94 -9.12
C ALA A 353 -7.31 32.72 -9.37
N ASP A 354 -7.29 33.63 -10.35
CA ASP A 354 -6.13 34.49 -10.64
C ASP A 354 -5.96 35.60 -9.59
N ALA A 355 -7.07 36.18 -9.11
CA ALA A 355 -7.06 37.16 -8.02
C ALA A 355 -6.52 36.59 -6.71
N VAL A 356 -6.85 35.33 -6.39
CA VAL A 356 -6.32 34.63 -5.20
C VAL A 356 -4.82 34.34 -5.34
N ARG A 357 -4.34 34.00 -6.54
CA ARG A 357 -2.90 33.77 -6.79
C ARG A 357 -2.03 35.04 -6.70
N ARG A 358 -2.59 36.21 -7.00
CA ARG A 358 -1.90 37.50 -6.86
C ARG A 358 -1.92 38.04 -5.43
N ALA A 359 -2.75 37.48 -4.57
CA ALA A 359 -2.92 37.88 -3.17
C ALA A 359 -2.15 36.99 -2.17
N ALA A 360 -1.46 35.95 -2.66
CA ALA A 360 -0.56 35.07 -1.91
C ALA A 360 0.90 35.44 -2.20
#